data_AF-A0A645EI90-F1
#
_entry.id   AF-A0A645EI90-F1
#
_cell.length_a   1.000
_cell.length_b   1.000
_cell.length_c   1.000
_cell.angle_alpha   90.00
_cell.angle_beta   90.00
_cell.angle_gamma   90.00
#
_symmetry.space_group_name_H-M   'P 1'
#
loop_
_entity.id
_entity.type
_entity.pdbx_description
1 polymer ?
#
loop_
_entity_poly.entity_id
_entity_poly.type
_entity_poly.pdbx_seq_one_letter_code
_entity_poly.pdbx_strand_id
1 'polypeptide(L)'
;MGYLDSFFGRSQGGITPSGWECESLPYLVEFDNFGLSDRPGEATIDSHYVWGYDEITWFCLQKEVYRKEWLRYAYDWILKHDPNGFLQMPVCRIMVTGDGQPVKKCHANTRTADFPHGLNLEETIKNIWLQ
;
A
#
# COMPACT_ATOMS: atom_id res chain seq x y z
N MET A 1 14.51 1.56 8.15
CA MET A 1 14.81 0.15 7.83
C MET A 1 15.08 -0.58 9.13
N GLY A 2 14.54 -1.79 9.31
CA GLY A 2 14.80 -2.62 10.49
C GLY A 2 13.92 -2.35 11.71
N TYR A 3 12.75 -1.74 11.54
CA TYR A 3 11.75 -1.68 12.61
C TYR A 3 11.02 -3.02 12.68
N LEU A 4 11.04 -3.66 13.85
CA LEU A 4 10.50 -5.01 14.06
C LEU A 4 11.02 -6.00 12.99
N ASP A 5 10.11 -6.73 12.38
CA ASP A 5 10.38 -7.78 11.41
C ASP A 5 10.30 -7.31 9.95
N SER A 6 10.48 -6.01 9.70
CA SER A 6 10.43 -5.45 8.34
C SER A 6 11.34 -6.23 7.37
N PHE A 7 10.78 -6.67 6.24
CA PHE A 7 11.46 -7.56 5.30
C PHE A 7 12.50 -6.87 4.39
N PHE A 8 12.47 -5.54 4.28
CA PHE A 8 13.36 -4.77 3.40
C PHE A 8 14.85 -5.07 3.63
N GLY A 9 15.55 -5.39 2.54
CA GLY A 9 16.98 -5.75 2.51
C GLY A 9 17.28 -7.15 3.02
N ARG A 10 16.27 -7.99 3.27
CA ARG A 10 16.44 -9.34 3.84
C ARG A 10 16.12 -10.48 2.89
N SER A 11 15.61 -10.19 1.69
CA SER A 11 15.32 -11.21 0.68
C SER A 11 16.58 -12.00 0.32
N GLN A 12 16.46 -13.32 0.28
CA GLN A 12 17.55 -14.23 -0.07
C GLN A 12 17.48 -14.60 -1.55
N GLY A 13 18.65 -14.85 -2.14
CA GLY A 13 18.79 -15.35 -3.50
C GLY A 13 18.84 -16.88 -3.60
N GLY A 14 19.14 -17.35 -4.80
CA GLY A 14 19.34 -18.76 -5.11
C GLY A 14 18.77 -19.13 -6.48
N ILE A 15 18.68 -20.44 -6.74
CA ILE A 15 18.04 -21.00 -7.92
C ILE A 15 16.55 -21.22 -7.59
N THR A 16 15.69 -20.57 -8.36
CA THR A 16 14.23 -20.67 -8.20
C THR A 16 13.68 -21.99 -8.75
N PRO A 17 12.43 -22.36 -8.43
CA PRO A 17 11.80 -23.58 -8.97
C PRO A 17 11.73 -23.64 -10.51
N SER A 18 11.74 -22.48 -11.20
CA SER A 18 11.78 -22.41 -12.66
C SER A 18 13.19 -22.31 -13.24
N GLY A 19 14.23 -22.41 -12.41
CA GLY A 19 15.63 -22.60 -12.81
C GLY A 19 16.45 -21.33 -13.05
N TRP A 20 15.87 -20.14 -12.86
CA TRP A 20 16.66 -18.90 -12.90
C TRP A 20 17.30 -18.62 -11.54
N GLU A 21 18.50 -18.05 -11.60
CA GLU A 21 19.31 -17.67 -10.44
C GLU A 21 19.21 -16.16 -10.18
N CYS A 22 19.24 -15.78 -8.91
CA CYS A 22 19.32 -14.38 -8.50
C CYS A 22 20.04 -14.24 -7.15
N GLU A 23 20.60 -13.07 -6.89
CA GLU A 23 21.21 -12.75 -5.59
C GLU A 23 20.16 -12.43 -4.51
N SER A 24 18.95 -12.04 -4.92
CA SER A 24 17.83 -11.72 -4.05
C SER A 24 16.52 -11.91 -4.81
N LEU A 25 15.57 -12.63 -4.21
CA LEU A 25 14.25 -12.86 -4.81
C LEU A 25 13.42 -11.56 -4.84
N PRO A 26 12.69 -11.28 -5.94
CA PRO A 26 11.72 -10.21 -5.98
C PRO A 26 10.51 -10.56 -5.11
N TYR A 27 9.93 -9.56 -4.47
CA TYR A 27 8.77 -9.74 -3.61
C TYR A 27 7.81 -8.55 -3.71
N LEU A 28 6.56 -8.78 -3.33
CA LEU A 28 5.55 -7.74 -3.28
C LEU A 28 5.54 -7.07 -1.90
N VAL A 29 5.43 -5.76 -1.90
CA VAL A 29 5.14 -4.94 -0.73
C VAL A 29 3.71 -4.49 -0.85
N GLU A 30 2.87 -4.82 0.12
CA GLU A 30 1.48 -4.41 0.15
C GLU A 30 1.19 -3.55 1.35
N PHE A 31 0.24 -2.62 1.20
CA PHE A 31 -0.52 -2.11 2.34
C PHE A 31 -1.32 -3.27 2.91
N ASP A 32 -1.29 -3.50 4.21
CA ASP A 32 -2.11 -4.54 4.82
C ASP A 32 -3.62 -4.25 4.63
N ASN A 33 -4.45 -5.29 4.77
CA ASN A 33 -5.91 -5.21 4.61
C ASN A 33 -6.64 -6.01 5.69
N PHE A 34 -6.33 -5.75 6.96
CA PHE A 34 -6.87 -6.54 8.06
C PHE A 34 -8.23 -6.03 8.58
N GLY A 35 -8.39 -4.71 8.77
CA GLY A 35 -9.61 -4.12 9.31
C GLY A 35 -9.40 -2.86 10.15
N LEU A 36 -10.11 -2.77 11.26
CA LEU A 36 -10.19 -1.59 12.13
C LEU A 36 -9.77 -1.95 13.57
N SER A 37 -9.08 -1.03 14.23
CA SER A 37 -8.86 -1.12 15.68
C SER A 37 -10.07 -0.64 16.50
N ASP A 38 -9.96 -0.68 17.83
CA ASP A 38 -10.87 -0.02 18.76
C ASP A 38 -10.67 1.52 18.83
N ARG A 39 -9.65 2.06 18.17
CA ARG A 39 -9.23 3.49 18.24
C ARG A 39 -8.99 4.10 16.86
N PRO A 40 -9.99 4.14 15.96
CA PRO A 40 -9.81 4.64 14.60
C PRO A 40 -9.33 6.09 14.56
N GLY A 41 -8.21 6.33 13.85
CA GLY A 41 -7.61 7.65 13.69
C GLY A 41 -6.63 8.04 14.79
N GLU A 42 -6.45 7.22 15.82
CA GLU A 42 -5.41 7.42 16.84
C GLU A 42 -4.10 6.75 16.39
N ALA A 43 -3.04 7.54 16.29
CA ALA A 43 -1.73 7.02 15.92
C ALA A 43 -1.02 6.37 17.12
N THR A 44 -0.50 5.17 16.94
CA THR A 44 0.30 4.46 17.94
C THR A 44 1.35 3.56 17.30
N ILE A 45 2.50 3.40 17.96
CA ILE A 45 3.55 2.47 17.54
C ILE A 45 3.44 1.09 18.20
N ASP A 46 2.56 0.97 19.21
CA ASP A 46 2.38 -0.23 20.03
C ASP A 46 1.35 -1.20 19.43
N SER A 47 0.83 -0.90 18.24
CA SER A 47 -0.19 -1.69 17.54
C SER A 47 0.17 -1.87 16.07
N HIS A 48 -0.30 -2.97 15.49
CA HIS A 48 -0.26 -3.20 14.04
C HIS A 48 -1.20 -2.24 13.30
N TYR A 49 -2.21 -1.67 13.99
CA TYR A 49 -3.05 -0.59 13.50
C TYR A 49 -2.42 0.77 13.79
N VAL A 50 -1.35 1.11 13.07
CA VAL A 50 -0.49 2.27 13.38
C VAL A 50 -1.26 3.60 13.41
N TRP A 51 -2.36 3.71 12.66
CA TRP A 51 -3.25 4.87 12.64
C TRP A 51 -4.67 4.56 13.12
N GLY A 52 -4.82 3.47 13.87
CA GLY A 52 -6.13 2.95 14.26
C GLY A 52 -6.90 2.24 13.14
N TYR A 53 -6.31 2.14 11.96
CA TYR A 53 -6.82 1.44 10.77
C TYR A 53 -5.75 0.50 10.23
N ASP A 54 -6.16 -0.48 9.43
CA ASP A 54 -5.25 -1.08 8.45
C ASP A 54 -4.74 0.00 7.48
N GLU A 55 -3.55 -0.22 6.92
CA GLU A 55 -2.83 0.72 6.10
C GLU A 55 -3.64 1.10 4.85
N ILE A 56 -4.38 0.16 4.26
CA ILE A 56 -5.18 0.46 3.07
C ILE A 56 -6.40 1.32 3.36
N THR A 57 -7.11 1.10 4.47
CA THR A 57 -8.21 1.97 4.88
C THR A 57 -7.66 3.33 5.23
N TRP A 58 -6.58 3.40 6.00
CA TRP A 58 -5.90 4.66 6.30
C TRP A 58 -5.53 5.41 5.02
N PHE A 59 -4.89 4.74 4.06
CA PHE A 59 -4.49 5.32 2.78
C PHE A 59 -5.70 5.83 1.98
N CYS A 60 -6.75 5.03 1.86
CA CYS A 60 -7.96 5.41 1.13
C CYS A 60 -8.74 6.54 1.83
N LEU A 61 -8.60 6.73 3.15
CA LEU A 61 -9.20 7.85 3.90
C LEU A 61 -8.44 9.18 3.74
N GLN A 62 -7.20 9.17 3.24
CA GLN A 62 -6.42 10.38 3.09
C GLN A 62 -6.99 11.37 2.07
N LYS A 63 -6.66 12.66 2.23
CA LYS A 63 -6.97 13.69 1.23
C LYS A 63 -6.29 13.36 -0.10
N GLU A 64 -6.95 13.68 -1.21
CA GLU A 64 -6.51 13.27 -2.55
C GLU A 64 -5.05 13.66 -2.87
N VAL A 65 -4.65 14.91 -2.58
CA VAL A 65 -3.28 15.40 -2.81
C VAL A 65 -2.28 14.58 -2.00
N TYR A 66 -2.50 14.47 -0.68
CA TYR A 66 -1.62 13.72 0.21
C TYR A 66 -1.54 12.24 -0.16
N ARG A 67 -2.66 11.62 -0.54
CA ARG A 67 -2.70 10.22 -0.98
C ARG A 67 -1.80 9.99 -2.20
N LYS A 68 -1.83 10.91 -3.18
CA LYS A 68 -1.01 10.84 -4.40
C LYS A 68 0.48 11.07 -4.10
N GLU A 69 0.80 11.99 -3.19
CA GLU A 69 2.17 12.25 -2.73
C GLU A 69 2.73 11.05 -1.96
N TRP A 70 1.93 10.50 -1.06
CA TRP A 70 2.32 9.37 -0.23
C TRP A 70 2.53 8.10 -1.05
N LEU A 71 1.70 7.84 -2.08
CA LEU A 71 1.91 6.71 -2.98
C LEU A 71 3.24 6.81 -3.75
N ARG A 72 3.61 8.02 -4.23
CA ARG A 72 4.92 8.27 -4.85
C ARG A 72 6.05 8.07 -3.86
N TYR A 73 5.92 8.66 -2.67
CA TYR A 73 6.89 8.50 -1.59
C TYR A 73 7.13 7.02 -1.25
N ALA A 74 6.07 6.22 -1.09
CA ALA A 74 6.18 4.80 -0.77
C ALA A 74 6.92 4.04 -1.89
N TYR A 75 6.55 4.29 -3.15
CA TYR A 75 7.23 3.70 -4.30
C TYR A 75 8.72 4.08 -4.35
N ASP A 76 9.04 5.37 -4.30
CA ASP A 76 10.40 5.90 -4.37
C ASP A 76 11.26 5.40 -3.20
N TRP A 77 10.66 5.30 -2.01
CA TRP A 77 11.33 4.79 -0.82
C TRP A 77 11.69 3.33 -1.00
N ILE A 78 10.77 2.47 -1.46
CA ILE A 78 11.05 1.05 -1.68
C ILE A 78 12.13 0.91 -2.75
N LEU A 79 11.97 1.56 -3.91
CA LEU A 79 12.93 1.51 -5.01
C LEU A 79 14.35 1.90 -4.56
N LYS A 80 14.46 2.91 -3.69
CA LYS A 80 15.75 3.39 -3.16
C LYS A 80 16.38 2.43 -2.15
N HIS A 81 15.59 1.76 -1.31
CA HIS A 81 16.11 1.02 -0.15
C HIS A 81 16.14 -0.50 -0.36
N ASP A 82 15.25 -1.04 -1.20
CA ASP A 82 15.24 -2.44 -1.61
C ASP A 82 14.64 -2.57 -3.03
N PRO A 83 15.49 -2.54 -4.08
CA PRO A 83 15.03 -2.56 -5.47
C PRO A 83 14.36 -3.88 -5.90
N ASN A 84 14.44 -4.94 -5.08
CA ASN A 84 13.70 -6.19 -5.31
C ASN A 84 12.34 -6.20 -4.62
N GLY A 85 12.00 -5.17 -3.84
CA GLY A 85 10.66 -4.94 -3.33
C GLY A 85 9.81 -4.18 -4.35
N PHE A 86 8.65 -4.71 -4.68
CA PHE A 86 7.72 -4.11 -5.64
C PHE A 86 6.42 -3.71 -4.95
N LEU A 87 6.14 -2.41 -4.90
CA LEU A 87 4.90 -1.91 -4.31
C LEU A 87 3.67 -2.38 -5.12
N GLN A 88 2.76 -3.09 -4.48
CA GLN A 88 1.47 -3.43 -5.04
C GLN A 88 0.58 -2.18 -5.13
N MET A 89 0.20 -1.81 -6.35
CA MET A 89 -0.64 -0.64 -6.57
C MET A 89 -2.03 -0.83 -5.97
N PRO A 90 -2.55 0.13 -5.17
CA PRO A 90 -3.82 0.01 -4.47
C PRO A 90 -5.00 0.32 -5.41
N VAL A 91 -5.26 -0.57 -6.38
CA VAL A 91 -6.24 -0.33 -7.45
C VAL A 91 -7.69 -0.53 -7.00
N CYS A 92 -8.00 -1.70 -6.44
CA CYS A 92 -9.34 -2.01 -5.92
C CYS A 92 -9.17 -2.75 -4.60
N ARG A 93 -9.57 -2.12 -3.50
CA ARG A 93 -9.27 -2.61 -2.15
C ARG A 93 -10.46 -2.46 -1.22
N ILE A 94 -10.53 -3.38 -0.26
CA ILE A 94 -11.57 -3.39 0.77
C ILE A 94 -11.19 -2.40 1.86
N MET A 95 -12.17 -1.62 2.33
CA MET A 95 -12.01 -0.65 3.41
C MET A 95 -13.03 -0.90 4.53
N VAL A 96 -12.58 -0.70 5.77
CA VAL A 96 -13.41 -0.79 6.98
C VAL A 96 -13.33 0.54 7.73
N THR A 97 -14.29 1.45 7.49
CA THR A 97 -14.19 2.85 7.96
C THR A 97 -14.70 3.10 9.38
N GLY A 98 -15.20 2.08 10.07
CA GLY A 98 -15.79 2.22 11.40
C GLY A 98 -16.42 0.92 11.89
N ASP A 99 -16.55 0.76 13.20
CA ASP A 99 -17.19 -0.41 13.78
C ASP A 99 -18.69 -0.45 13.40
N GLY A 100 -19.16 -1.64 13.05
CA GLY A 100 -20.51 -1.86 12.51
C GLY A 100 -20.82 -1.16 11.19
N GLN A 101 -19.86 -0.49 10.56
CA GLN A 101 -20.08 0.17 9.26
C GLN A 101 -20.02 -0.86 8.12
N PRO A 102 -20.81 -0.68 7.05
CA PRO A 102 -20.71 -1.52 5.87
C PRO A 102 -19.30 -1.48 5.29
N VAL A 103 -18.80 -2.66 4.92
CA VAL A 103 -17.54 -2.80 4.18
C VAL A 103 -17.65 -2.03 2.86
N LYS A 104 -16.66 -1.17 2.59
CA LYS A 104 -16.59 -0.38 1.36
C LYS A 104 -15.46 -0.90 0.47
N LYS A 105 -15.52 -0.54 -0.82
CA LYS A 105 -14.40 -0.72 -1.74
C LYS A 105 -13.88 0.65 -2.15
N CYS A 106 -12.57 0.87 -2.08
CA CYS A 106 -11.94 1.97 -2.79
C CYS A 106 -11.52 1.55 -4.18
N HIS A 107 -11.61 2.50 -5.11
CA HIS A 107 -11.31 2.32 -6.52
C HIS A 107 -10.35 3.42 -6.95
N ALA A 108 -9.18 3.04 -7.46
CA ALA A 108 -8.16 3.96 -7.96
C ALA A 108 -8.61 4.75 -9.19
N ASN A 109 -9.74 4.36 -9.81
CA ASN A 109 -10.24 4.96 -11.03
C ASN A 109 -10.31 6.49 -10.98
N THR A 110 -10.07 7.12 -12.13
CA THR A 110 -10.34 8.54 -12.34
C THR A 110 -11.82 8.79 -12.13
N ARG A 111 -12.11 9.81 -11.33
CA ARG A 111 -13.46 10.24 -11.01
C ARG A 111 -14.09 10.82 -12.28
N THR A 112 -15.22 10.26 -12.68
CA THR A 112 -16.05 10.74 -13.79
C THR A 112 -17.47 10.98 -13.30
N ALA A 113 -18.35 11.52 -14.16
CA ALA A 113 -19.77 11.64 -13.85
C ALA A 113 -20.42 10.27 -13.61
N ASP A 114 -20.05 9.25 -14.39
CA ASP A 114 -20.54 7.87 -14.26
C ASP A 114 -19.90 7.11 -13.09
N PHE A 115 -18.74 7.58 -12.61
CA PHE A 115 -18.01 6.96 -11.52
C PHE A 115 -17.51 8.01 -10.49
N PRO A 116 -18.42 8.61 -9.70
CA PRO A 116 -18.09 9.74 -8.83
C PRO A 116 -17.24 9.36 -7.60
N HIS A 117 -17.11 8.07 -7.29
CA HIS A 117 -16.39 7.57 -6.12
C HIS A 117 -14.94 7.15 -6.39
N GLY A 118 -14.45 7.36 -7.61
CA GLY A 118 -13.04 7.15 -7.96
C GLY A 118 -12.10 7.98 -7.09
N LEU A 119 -10.94 7.40 -6.75
CA LEU A 119 -9.91 8.04 -5.93
C LEU A 119 -8.92 8.89 -6.72
N ASN A 120 -9.05 8.98 -8.06
CA ASN A 120 -8.14 9.73 -8.94
C ASN A 120 -6.68 9.26 -8.87
N LEU A 121 -6.43 7.96 -8.70
CA LEU A 121 -5.09 7.40 -8.60
C LEU A 121 -4.54 6.86 -9.93
N GLU A 122 -5.39 6.52 -10.91
CA GLU A 122 -4.98 5.97 -12.22
C GLU A 122 -3.80 6.73 -12.85
N GLU A 123 -3.92 8.05 -13.01
CA GLU A 123 -2.87 8.86 -13.63
C GLU A 123 -1.61 8.92 -12.77
N THR A 124 -1.73 8.87 -11.44
CA THR A 124 -0.56 8.79 -10.56
C THR A 124 0.15 7.45 -10.69
N ILE A 125 -0.60 6.34 -10.71
CA ILE A 125 -0.07 4.98 -10.89
C ILE A 125 0.62 4.87 -12.25
N LYS A 126 -0.02 5.36 -13.32
CA LYS A 126 0.55 5.39 -14.66
C LYS A 126 1.88 6.15 -14.69
N ASN A 127 1.94 7.33 -14.08
CA ASN A 127 3.15 8.13 -14.01
C ASN A 127 4.25 7.50 -13.14
N ILE A 128 3.91 6.66 -12.16
CA ILE A 128 4.90 5.88 -11.40
C ILE A 128 5.53 4.80 -12.28
N TRP A 129 4.74 4.09 -13.08
CA TRP A 129 5.24 3.00 -13.94
C TRP A 129 5.99 3.46 -15.20
N LEU A 130 5.82 4.72 -15.60
CA LEU A 130 6.49 5.30 -16.78
C LEU A 130 7.85 5.94 -16.48
N GLN A 131 8.31 5.89 -15.23
CA GLN A 131 9.62 6.42 -14.83
C GLN A 131 10.78 5.57 -15.35
#